data_AF-A0A7C4H0F3-F1
#
_entry.id   AF-A0A7C4H0F3-F1
#
_cell.length_a   1.000
_cell.length_b   1.000
_cell.length_c   1.000
_cell.angle_alpha   90.00
_cell.angle_beta   90.00
_cell.angle_gamma   90.00
#
_symmetry.space_group_name_H-M   'P 1'
#
loop_
_entity.id
_entity.type
_entity.pdbx_description
1 polymer ?
#
loop_
_entity_poly.entity_id
_entity_poly.type
_entity_poly.pdbx_seq_one_letter_code
_entity_poly.pdbx_strand_id
1 'polypeptide(L)'
;MEQWENEKAGAVREVAEHLMKILAERLEERLVGDPKLVMTIKVELNLDWPYEIAVDLSASSSVYSAKDLERAITEVLEEGLKHAEEMLKNRGLRPLP
;
A
#
# COMPACT_ATOMS: atom_id res chain seq x y z
N MET A 1 13.68 -12.72 -23.62
CA MET A 1 12.76 -11.62 -23.30
C MET A 1 11.90 -11.99 -22.08
N GLU A 2 11.39 -13.23 -22.00
CA GLU A 2 10.54 -13.69 -20.88
C GLU A 2 11.16 -13.62 -19.47
N GLN A 3 12.45 -13.88 -19.29
CA GLN A 3 13.08 -13.85 -17.95
C GLN A 3 13.08 -12.46 -17.31
N TRP A 4 13.24 -11.40 -18.10
CA TRP A 4 13.36 -10.03 -17.59
C TRP A 4 11.99 -9.44 -17.19
N GLU A 5 10.93 -9.80 -17.91
CA GLU A 5 9.56 -9.42 -17.54
C GLU A 5 9.11 -10.14 -16.26
N ASN A 6 9.55 -11.39 -16.07
CA ASN A 6 9.24 -12.18 -14.88
C ASN A 6 9.94 -11.63 -13.61
N GLU A 7 11.20 -11.19 -13.74
CA GLU A 7 11.93 -10.53 -12.64
C GLU A 7 11.28 -9.21 -12.21
N LYS A 8 10.81 -8.41 -13.17
CA LYS A 8 10.14 -7.14 -12.90
C LYS A 8 8.75 -7.32 -12.28
N ALA A 9 7.97 -8.26 -12.78
CA ALA A 9 6.69 -8.63 -12.19
C ALA A 9 6.86 -9.14 -10.75
N GLY A 10 7.91 -9.94 -10.50
CA GLY A 10 8.29 -10.37 -9.16
C GLY A 10 8.62 -9.20 -8.23
N ALA A 11 9.40 -8.23 -8.71
CA ALA A 11 9.72 -7.03 -7.95
C ALA A 11 8.50 -6.17 -7.60
N VAL A 12 7.57 -5.97 -8.54
CA VAL A 12 6.32 -5.23 -8.30
C VAL A 12 5.48 -5.93 -7.23
N ARG A 13 5.37 -7.26 -7.30
CA ARG A 13 4.65 -8.06 -6.32
C ARG A 13 5.27 -7.97 -4.93
N GLU A 14 6.59 -8.06 -4.82
CA GLU A 14 7.28 -7.90 -3.52
C GLU A 14 7.05 -6.51 -2.91
N VAL A 15 7.09 -5.46 -3.72
CA VAL A 15 6.78 -4.10 -3.24
C VAL A 15 5.34 -4.01 -2.77
N ALA A 16 4.39 -4.58 -3.50
CA ALA A 16 2.99 -4.59 -3.14
C ALA A 16 2.70 -5.33 -1.82
N GLU A 17 3.32 -6.49 -1.63
CA GLU A 17 3.23 -7.27 -0.39
C GLU A 17 3.83 -6.49 0.79
N HIS A 18 4.97 -5.81 0.56
CA HIS A 18 5.61 -4.97 1.57
C HIS A 18 4.76 -3.74 1.92
N LEU A 19 4.18 -3.10 0.91
CA LEU A 19 3.29 -1.95 1.07
C LEU A 19 2.08 -2.32 1.93
N MET A 20 1.42 -3.43 1.62
CA MET A 20 0.28 -3.92 2.41
C MET A 20 0.63 -4.10 3.89
N LYS A 21 1.81 -4.67 4.17
CA LYS A 21 2.29 -4.88 5.53
C LYS A 21 2.54 -3.55 6.26
N ILE A 22 3.23 -2.60 5.61
CA ILE A 22 3.49 -1.27 6.18
C ILE A 22 2.17 -0.56 6.50
N LEU A 23 1.22 -0.56 5.56
CA LEU A 23 -0.05 0.13 5.75
C LEU A 23 -0.83 -0.46 6.93
N ALA A 24 -0.85 -1.79 7.07
CA ALA A 24 -1.48 -2.47 8.20
C ALA A 24 -0.83 -2.10 9.53
N GLU A 25 0.50 -2.25 9.63
CA GLU A 25 1.25 -1.95 10.85
C GLU A 25 1.07 -0.48 11.29
N ARG A 26 1.15 0.46 10.34
CA ARG A 26 1.01 1.89 10.62
C ARG A 26 -0.40 2.30 11.04
N LEU A 27 -1.44 1.69 10.46
CA LEU A 27 -2.80 1.96 10.87
C LEU A 27 -3.11 1.37 12.24
N GLU A 28 -2.61 0.17 12.53
CA GLU A 28 -2.71 -0.42 13.87
C GLU A 28 -2.03 0.49 14.92
N GLU A 29 -0.83 1.00 14.63
CA GLU A 29 -0.10 1.93 15.52
C GLU A 29 -0.83 3.25 15.76
N ARG A 30 -1.59 3.76 14.78
CA ARG A 30 -2.28 5.05 14.87
C ARG A 30 -3.69 4.96 15.46
N LEU A 31 -4.37 3.84 15.24
CA LEU A 31 -5.74 3.61 15.68
C LEU A 31 -5.80 2.67 16.89
N VAL A 32 -4.77 2.69 17.72
CA VAL A 32 -4.67 1.91 18.96
C VAL A 32 -5.80 2.27 19.90
N GLY A 33 -6.52 1.26 20.39
CA GLY A 33 -7.50 1.41 21.46
C GLY A 33 -8.94 1.15 21.05
N ASP A 34 -9.21 0.83 19.78
CA ASP A 34 -10.51 0.29 19.37
C ASP A 34 -10.46 -1.23 19.15
N PRO A 35 -10.99 -2.04 20.08
CA PRO A 35 -11.06 -3.50 19.93
C PRO A 35 -12.02 -3.95 18.82
N LYS A 36 -12.83 -3.04 18.26
CA LYS A 36 -13.73 -3.28 17.13
C LYS A 36 -13.25 -2.61 15.85
N LEU A 37 -11.98 -2.18 15.80
CA LEU A 37 -11.39 -1.67 14.57
C LEU A 37 -11.44 -2.75 13.49
N VAL A 38 -12.06 -2.43 12.36
CA VAL A 38 -12.03 -3.27 11.17
C VAL A 38 -11.32 -2.49 10.08
N MET A 39 -10.25 -3.06 9.54
CA MET A 39 -9.50 -2.49 8.43
C MET A 39 -9.58 -3.43 7.23
N THR A 40 -9.78 -2.86 6.05
CA THR A 40 -9.72 -3.57 4.79
C THR A 40 -8.68 -2.89 3.91
N ILE A 41 -7.65 -3.64 3.54
CA ILE A 41 -6.59 -3.19 2.64
C ILE A 41 -6.69 -4.07 1.39
N LYS A 42 -6.97 -3.45 0.25
CA LYS A 42 -7.01 -4.10 -1.05
C LYS A 42 -5.88 -3.57 -1.89
N VAL A 43 -5.03 -4.47 -2.37
CA VAL A 43 -3.94 -4.14 -3.29
C VAL A 43 -4.19 -4.88 -4.60
N GLU A 44 -4.30 -4.14 -5.70
CA GLU A 44 -4.46 -4.67 -7.03
C GLU A 44 -3.19 -4.40 -7.84
N LEU A 45 -2.74 -5.43 -8.56
CA LEU A 45 -1.55 -5.37 -9.39
C LEU A 45 -1.93 -5.58 -10.84
N ASN A 46 -1.64 -4.59 -11.67
CA ASN A 46 -1.61 -4.74 -13.10
C ASN A 46 -0.18 -5.10 -13.50
N LEU A 47 0.02 -6.35 -13.91
CA LEU A 47 1.33 -6.85 -14.34
C LEU A 47 1.54 -6.73 -15.86
N ASP A 48 0.54 -6.23 -16.58
CA ASP A 48 0.71 -5.88 -17.99
C ASP A 48 1.42 -4.55 -18.08
N TRP A 49 2.48 -4.45 -18.89
CA TRP A 49 3.21 -3.19 -19.02
C TRP A 49 2.31 -2.09 -19.60
N PRO A 50 2.21 -0.90 -18.95
CA PRO A 50 2.95 -0.46 -17.77
C PRO A 50 2.41 -1.03 -16.45
N TYR A 51 3.32 -1.43 -15.55
CA TYR A 51 2.93 -1.97 -14.25
C TYR A 51 2.20 -0.93 -13.39
N GLU A 52 1.07 -1.31 -12.80
CA GLU A 52 0.30 -0.45 -11.90
C GLU A 52 0.06 -1.15 -10.56
N ILE A 53 0.14 -0.37 -9.49
CA ILE A 53 -0.24 -0.78 -8.13
C ILE A 53 -1.37 0.16 -7.70
N ALA A 54 -2.56 -0.39 -7.52
CA ALA A 54 -3.69 0.33 -6.95
C ALA A 54 -3.93 -0.15 -5.51
N VAL A 55 -4.10 0.80 -4.60
CA VAL A 55 -4.38 0.51 -3.19
C VAL A 55 -5.69 1.17 -2.81
N ASP A 56 -6.61 0.37 -2.28
CA ASP A 56 -7.84 0.84 -1.65
C ASP A 56 -7.79 0.45 -0.18
N LEU A 57 -8.03 1.43 0.68
CA LEU A 57 -7.93 1.26 2.11
C LEU A 57 -9.14 1.88 2.79
N SER A 58 -9.81 1.08 3.61
CA SER A 58 -10.95 1.52 4.41
C SER A 58 -10.83 1.02 5.84
N ALA A 59 -11.32 1.82 6.78
CA ALA A 59 -11.39 1.47 8.18
C ALA A 59 -12.75 1.85 8.75
N SER A 60 -13.22 1.03 9.69
CA SER A 60 -14.42 1.29 10.49
C SER A 60 -14.08 1.15 11.95
N SER A 61 -14.53 2.11 12.76
CA SER A 61 -14.25 2.17 14.19
C SER A 61 -15.48 2.58 14.99
N SER A 62 -15.57 2.09 16.22
CA SER A 62 -16.55 2.52 17.22
C SER A 62 -16.05 3.66 18.11
N VAL A 63 -14.77 4.01 18.01
CA VAL A 63 -14.08 5.01 18.84
C VAL A 63 -13.72 6.26 18.05
N TYR A 64 -13.19 6.09 16.83
CA TYR A 64 -12.75 7.18 15.98
C TYR A 64 -13.88 7.71 15.09
N SER A 65 -13.88 9.03 14.87
CA SER A 65 -14.80 9.63 13.91
C SER A 65 -14.41 9.25 12.47
N ALA A 66 -15.36 9.27 11.54
CA ALA A 66 -15.08 9.03 10.12
C ALA A 66 -13.98 9.95 9.58
N LYS A 67 -13.94 11.21 10.05
CA LYS A 67 -12.92 12.19 9.66
C LYS A 67 -11.53 11.86 10.22
N ASP A 68 -11.45 11.36 11.44
CA ASP A 68 -10.18 10.94 12.03
C ASP A 68 -9.63 9.68 11.35
N LEU A 69 -10.52 8.75 11.00
CA LEU A 69 -10.18 7.57 10.20
C LEU A 69 -9.67 7.98 8.81
N GLU A 70 -10.41 8.82 8.09
CA GLU A 70 -10.00 9.31 6.77
C GLU A 70 -8.62 9.97 6.82
N ARG A 71 -8.37 10.86 7.80
CA ARG A 71 -7.06 11.48 7.98
C ARG A 71 -5.97 10.45 8.23
N ALA A 72 -6.19 9.49 9.13
CA ALA A 72 -5.21 8.47 9.43
C ALA A 72 -4.89 7.60 8.20
N ILE A 73 -5.92 7.24 7.43
CA ILE A 73 -5.79 6.49 6.18
C ILE A 73 -4.97 7.28 5.15
N THR A 74 -5.30 8.55 4.91
CA THR A 74 -4.58 9.39 3.95
C THR A 74 -3.10 9.54 4.32
N GLU A 75 -2.80 9.85 5.58
CA GLU A 75 -1.41 10.02 6.03
C GLU A 75 -0.60 8.72 5.88
N VAL A 76 -1.20 7.57 6.23
CA VAL A 76 -0.54 6.26 6.08
C VAL A 76 -0.36 5.87 4.62
N LEU A 77 -1.34 6.15 3.76
CA LEU A 77 -1.25 5.90 2.32
C LEU A 77 -0.14 6.74 1.68
N GLU A 78 -0.05 8.03 1.99
CA GLU A 78 1.00 8.90 1.45
C GLU A 78 2.41 8.42 1.84
N GLU A 79 2.60 8.07 3.12
CA GLU A 79 3.87 7.52 3.62
C GLU A 79 4.21 6.18 2.94
N GLY A 80 3.23 5.27 2.86
CA GLY A 80 3.39 3.95 2.26
C GLY A 80 3.70 4.01 0.77
N LEU A 81 2.96 4.82 0.01
CA LEU A 81 3.15 4.99 -1.43
C LEU A 81 4.52 5.59 -1.74
N LYS A 82 4.96 6.60 -0.96
CA LYS A 82 6.30 7.16 -1.10
C LYS A 82 7.38 6.11 -0.89
N HIS A 83 7.23 5.26 0.13
CA HIS A 83 8.17 4.17 0.38
C HIS A 83 8.18 3.13 -0.75
N ALA A 84 7.00 2.75 -1.24
CA ALA A 84 6.86 1.83 -2.37
C ALA A 84 7.52 2.39 -3.65
N GLU A 85 7.33 3.68 -3.95
CA GLU A 85 8.03 4.34 -5.06
C GLU A 85 9.54 4.29 -4.92
N GLU A 86 10.08 4.56 -3.72
CA GLU A 86 11.52 4.50 -3.46
C GLU A 86 12.06 3.07 -3.66
N MET A 87 11.32 2.06 -3.21
CA MET A 87 11.67 0.64 -3.45
C MET A 87 11.68 0.28 -4.94
N LEU A 88 10.68 0.71 -5.69
CA LEU A 88 10.61 0.48 -7.14
C LEU A 88 11.76 1.19 -7.87
N LYS A 89 12.03 2.46 -7.53
CA LYS A 89 13.15 3.25 -8.09
C LYS A 89 14.49 2.56 -7.84
N ASN A 90 14.73 2.06 -6.63
CA ASN A 90 15.95 1.34 -6.26
C ASN A 90 16.12 0.02 -7.04
N ARG A 91 15.01 -0.58 -7.51
CA ARG A 91 15.00 -1.78 -8.36
C ARG A 91 15.03 -1.47 -9.86
N GLY A 92 15.21 -0.20 -10.23
CA GLY A 92 15.25 0.24 -11.63
C GLY A 92 13.88 0.31 -12.32
N LEU A 93 12.79 0.18 -11.56
CA LEU A 93 11.42 0.37 -12.01
C LEU A 93 11.05 1.84 -11.78
N ARG A 94 10.88 2.61 -12.86
CA ARG A 94 10.44 4.01 -12.74
C ARG A 94 8.92 4.03 -12.67
N PRO A 95 8.31 4.68 -11.66
CA PRO A 95 6.91 5.06 -11.78
C PRO A 95 6.78 5.99 -13.01
N LEU A 96 5.77 5.75 -13.84
CA LEU A 96 5.44 6.69 -14.91
C LEU A 96 4.91 8.00 -14.29
N PRO A 97 5.16 9.15 -14.93
CA PRO A 97 4.59 10.43 -14.51
C PRO A 97 3.06 10.45 -14.55
#